data_AF-A0AAV2GQ03-F1
#
_entry.id   AF-A0AAV2GQ03-F1
#
_cell.length_a   1.000
_cell.length_b   1.000
_cell.length_c   1.000
_cell.angle_alpha   90.00
_cell.angle_beta   90.00
_cell.angle_gamma   90.00
#
_symmetry.space_group_name_H-M   'P 1'
#
loop_
_entity.id
_entity.type
_entity.pdbx_description
1 polymer ?
#
loop_
_entity_poly.entity_id
_entity_poly.type
_entity_poly.pdbx_seq_one_letter_code
_entity_poly.pdbx_strand_id
1 'polypeptide(L)'
;MLDTRGIEEEDIKCGWYFRIEPFGIKDDECKQIVEQEWTTYTEANILTNLRHCEEKLLVWSKEKFGSIKKRLSYIEKTLKKLRRYPKTEEIMAQRRGLQAEKMDLIWKEENKWSQRSIIDWIQEGDKSTKFFHAKA
;
A
#
# COMPACT_ATOMS: atom_id res chain seq x y z
N MET A 1 27.22 -21.57 -28.75
CA MET A 1 28.33 -21.12 -27.89
C MET A 1 28.63 -19.69 -28.32
N LEU A 2 27.98 -18.70 -27.70
CA LEU A 2 28.25 -17.29 -27.94
C LEU A 2 28.61 -16.68 -26.59
N ASP A 3 29.83 -16.15 -26.57
CA ASP A 3 30.57 -15.54 -25.47
C ASP A 3 29.89 -14.21 -25.09
N THR A 4 29.46 -14.08 -23.83
CA THR A 4 28.87 -12.84 -23.26
C THR A 4 29.83 -12.17 -22.28
N ARG A 5 31.15 -12.25 -22.51
CA ARG A 5 32.11 -11.39 -21.82
C ARG A 5 31.93 -9.95 -22.29
N GLY A 6 31.31 -9.11 -21.45
CA GLY A 6 31.33 -7.66 -21.63
C GLY A 6 29.99 -6.94 -21.53
N ILE A 7 29.07 -7.36 -20.65
CA ILE A 7 28.09 -6.42 -20.10
C ILE A 7 28.59 -6.12 -18.70
N GLU A 8 29.36 -5.03 -18.58
CA GLU A 8 29.64 -4.40 -17.30
C GLU A 8 28.29 -4.18 -16.61
N GLU A 9 28.08 -4.85 -15.47
CA GLU A 9 26.98 -4.58 -14.55
C GLU A 9 27.17 -3.16 -14.01
N GLU A 10 26.79 -2.16 -14.81
CA GLU A 10 26.46 -0.85 -14.27
C GLU A 10 25.34 -1.08 -13.28
N ASP A 11 25.68 -0.89 -12.01
CA ASP A 11 24.79 -0.80 -10.86
C ASP A 11 23.50 -0.09 -11.27
N ILE A 12 22.46 -0.88 -11.60
CA ILE A 12 21.09 -0.42 -11.58
C ILE A 12 20.79 -0.18 -10.12
N LYS A 13 21.18 1.01 -9.64
CA LYS A 13 20.65 1.62 -8.43
C LYS A 13 19.14 1.43 -8.52
N CYS A 14 18.60 0.54 -7.69
CA CYS A 14 17.18 0.33 -7.50
C CYS A 14 16.57 1.56 -6.80
N GLY A 15 16.78 2.73 -7.39
CA GLY A 15 16.18 3.99 -6.99
C GLY A 15 14.81 4.05 -7.63
N TRP A 16 13.78 3.96 -6.80
CA TRP A 16 12.39 4.24 -7.15
C TRP A 16 11.73 3.27 -8.14
N TYR A 17 11.50 2.03 -7.69
CA TYR A 17 10.34 1.30 -8.20
C TYR A 17 9.13 1.64 -7.34
N PHE A 18 8.13 2.30 -7.92
CA PHE A 18 6.82 2.37 -7.31
C PHE A 18 6.22 0.98 -7.21
N ARG A 19 5.90 0.61 -5.97
CA ARG A 19 5.24 -0.65 -5.64
C ARG A 19 3.83 -0.33 -5.18
N ILE A 20 2.85 -0.59 -6.04
CA ILE A 20 1.44 -0.60 -5.65
C ILE A 20 1.28 -1.78 -4.69
N GLU A 21 0.67 -1.52 -3.54
CA GLU A 21 0.33 -2.59 -2.62
C GLU A 21 -0.78 -3.47 -3.21
N PRO A 22 -0.75 -4.80 -3.03
CA PRO A 22 -1.76 -5.70 -3.59
C PRO A 22 -3.20 -5.38 -3.19
N PHE A 23 -3.41 -4.76 -2.02
CA PHE A 23 -4.73 -4.26 -1.62
C PHE A 23 -5.17 -3.05 -2.44
N GLY A 24 -4.24 -2.19 -2.85
CA GLY A 24 -4.54 -1.12 -3.79
C GLY A 24 -5.11 -1.68 -5.09
N ILE A 25 -4.55 -2.79 -5.59
CA ILE A 25 -5.03 -3.48 -6.80
C ILE A 25 -6.48 -4.00 -6.66
N LYS A 26 -6.94 -4.28 -5.45
CA LYS A 26 -8.32 -4.73 -5.18
C LYS A 26 -9.30 -3.59 -4.86
N ASP A 27 -8.79 -2.38 -4.65
CA ASP A 27 -9.65 -1.21 -4.43
C ASP A 27 -10.15 -0.72 -5.80
N ASP A 28 -11.48 -0.64 -5.96
CA ASP A 28 -12.11 -0.16 -7.18
C ASP A 28 -11.61 1.25 -7.56
N GLU A 29 -11.21 2.06 -6.58
CA GLU A 29 -10.61 3.38 -6.81
C GLU A 29 -9.26 3.30 -7.52
N CYS A 30 -8.42 2.30 -7.20
CA CYS A 30 -7.13 2.12 -7.88
C CYS A 30 -7.34 1.73 -9.35
N LYS A 31 -8.31 0.85 -9.62
CA LYS A 31 -8.65 0.44 -10.99
C LYS A 31 -9.14 1.64 -11.80
N GLN A 32 -9.98 2.48 -11.21
CA GLN A 32 -10.47 3.71 -11.85
C GLN A 32 -9.33 4.69 -12.15
N ILE A 33 -8.39 4.89 -11.22
CA ILE A 33 -7.23 5.77 -11.45
C ILE A 33 -6.40 5.25 -12.62
N VAL A 34 -6.13 3.94 -12.67
CA VAL A 34 -5.37 3.35 -13.79
C VAL A 34 -6.13 3.49 -15.10
N GLU A 35 -7.42 3.16 -15.15
CA GLU A 35 -8.23 3.27 -16.38
C GLU A 35 -8.33 4.72 -16.89
N GLN A 36 -8.52 5.68 -16.00
CA GLN A 36 -8.60 7.10 -16.36
C GLN A 36 -7.28 7.62 -16.92
N GLU A 37 -6.17 7.39 -16.22
CA GLU A 37 -4.86 7.89 -16.63
C GLU A 37 -4.36 7.16 -17.89
N TRP A 38 -4.68 5.88 -18.06
CA TRP A 38 -4.31 5.12 -19.26
C TRP A 38 -5.09 5.53 -20.51
N THR A 39 -6.35 5.96 -20.35
CA THR A 39 -7.20 6.41 -21.47
C THR A 39 -6.92 7.86 -21.87
N THR A 40 -6.45 8.69 -20.92
CA THR A 40 -6.20 10.13 -21.14
C THR A 40 -4.94 10.39 -21.99
N TYR A 41 -3.96 9.48 -21.95
CA TYR A 41 -2.65 9.66 -22.59
C TYR A 41 -2.34 8.60 -23.66
N THR A 42 -3.34 8.18 -24.45
CA THR A 42 -3.20 7.12 -25.47
C THR A 42 -2.16 7.38 -26.56
N GLU A 43 -1.73 8.64 -26.77
CA GLU A 43 -0.68 9.00 -27.75
C GLU A 43 0.73 9.13 -27.12
N ALA A 44 0.85 9.07 -25.80
CA ALA A 44 2.12 9.18 -25.11
C ALA A 44 2.83 7.81 -25.00
N ASN A 45 4.16 7.84 -24.93
CA ASN A 45 5.00 6.65 -24.73
C ASN A 45 4.49 5.84 -23.52
N ILE A 46 4.48 4.51 -23.62
CA ILE A 46 4.06 3.60 -22.52
C ILE A 46 4.76 3.97 -21.20
N LEU A 47 6.04 4.37 -21.28
CA LEU A 47 6.83 4.78 -20.13
C LEU A 47 6.28 6.06 -19.45
N THR A 48 5.80 7.02 -20.24
CA THR A 48 5.20 8.25 -19.70
C THR A 48 3.84 7.99 -19.04
N ASN A 49 3.03 7.09 -19.61
CA ASN A 49 1.74 6.70 -19.02
C ASN A 49 1.93 5.96 -17.70
N LEU A 50 2.93 5.08 -17.66
CA LEU A 50 3.29 4.37 -16.44
C LEU A 50 3.70 5.34 -15.32
N ARG A 51 4.52 6.35 -15.65
CA ARG A 51 4.96 7.36 -14.68
C ARG A 51 3.80 8.20 -14.13
N HIS A 52 2.87 8.63 -14.99
CA HIS A 52 1.68 9.37 -14.52
C HIS A 52 0.79 8.51 -13.61
N CYS A 53 0.58 7.24 -13.97
CA CYS A 53 -0.14 6.30 -13.12
C CYS A 53 0.55 6.13 -11.76
N GLU A 54 1.87 5.98 -11.75
CA GLU A 54 2.69 5.88 -10.54
C GLU A 54 2.51 7.10 -9.63
N GLU A 55 2.65 8.32 -10.18
CA GLU A 55 2.52 9.56 -9.41
C GLU A 55 1.12 9.70 -8.80
N LYS A 56 0.06 9.39 -9.58
CA LYS A 56 -1.33 9.46 -9.13
C LYS A 56 -1.64 8.43 -8.06
N LEU A 57 -1.18 7.20 -8.23
CA LEU A 57 -1.40 6.15 -7.25
C LEU A 57 -0.57 6.36 -5.97
N LEU A 58 0.60 6.99 -6.05
CA LEU A 58 1.38 7.44 -4.87
C LEU A 58 0.60 8.45 -4.04
N VAL A 59 -0.01 9.45 -4.69
CA VAL A 59 -0.83 10.47 -4.01
C VAL A 59 -2.06 9.81 -3.39
N TRP A 60 -2.81 9.03 -4.17
CA TRP A 60 -4.00 8.32 -3.68
C TRP A 60 -3.68 7.42 -2.48
N SER A 61 -2.60 6.65 -2.57
CA SER A 61 -2.10 5.80 -1.48
C SER A 61 -1.86 6.62 -0.21
N LYS A 62 -1.09 7.72 -0.31
CA LYS A 62 -0.82 8.59 0.84
C LYS A 62 -2.10 9.19 1.44
N GLU A 63 -3.05 9.59 0.61
CA GLU A 63 -4.32 10.15 1.05
C GLU A 63 -5.21 9.13 1.73
N LYS A 64 -5.40 7.95 1.12
CA LYS A 64 -6.22 6.86 1.66
C LYS A 64 -5.64 6.34 2.98
N PHE A 65 -4.35 6.06 3.04
CA PHE A 65 -3.70 5.55 4.26
C PHE A 65 -3.53 6.64 5.32
N GLY A 66 -3.26 7.88 4.90
CA GLY A 66 -3.30 9.04 5.78
C GLY A 66 -4.69 9.24 6.39
N SER A 67 -5.75 8.99 5.62
CA SER A 67 -7.14 9.03 6.07
C SER A 67 -7.44 7.94 7.10
N ILE A 68 -6.96 6.70 6.92
CA ILE A 68 -7.13 5.61 7.90
C ILE A 68 -6.53 5.98 9.27
N LYS A 69 -5.28 6.45 9.31
CA LYS A 69 -4.62 6.86 10.57
C LYS A 69 -5.31 8.06 11.22
N LYS A 70 -5.72 9.05 10.42
CA LYS A 70 -6.51 10.20 10.89
C LYS A 70 -7.85 9.74 11.47
N ARG A 71 -8.52 8.79 10.83
CA ARG A 71 -9.81 8.23 11.27
C ARG A 71 -9.67 7.44 12.57
N LEU A 72 -8.65 6.60 12.69
CA LEU A 72 -8.32 5.91 13.94
C LEU A 72 -8.10 6.91 15.10
N SER A 73 -7.29 7.97 14.87
CA SER A 73 -7.07 9.01 15.88
C SER A 73 -8.36 9.73 16.28
N TYR A 74 -9.23 10.02 15.30
CA TYR A 74 -10.54 10.61 15.57
C TYR A 74 -11.41 9.70 16.43
N ILE A 75 -11.53 8.42 16.05
CA ILE A 75 -12.34 7.43 16.79
C ILE A 75 -11.84 7.30 18.23
N GLU A 76 -10.52 7.24 18.45
CA GLU A 76 -9.94 7.15 19.79
C GLU A 76 -10.25 8.38 20.65
N LYS A 77 -10.13 9.59 20.08
CA LYS A 77 -10.50 10.84 20.75
C LYS A 77 -11.99 10.86 21.10
N THR A 78 -12.85 10.42 20.18
CA THR A 78 -14.30 10.38 20.38
C THR A 78 -14.69 9.34 21.45
N LEU A 79 -14.11 8.14 21.42
CA LEU A 79 -14.30 7.14 22.47
C LEU A 79 -13.83 7.66 23.85
N LYS A 80 -12.72 8.40 23.91
CA LYS A 80 -12.23 9.03 25.15
C LYS A 80 -13.21 10.08 25.67
N LYS A 81 -13.84 10.87 24.79
CA LYS A 81 -14.89 11.83 25.16
C LYS A 81 -16.14 11.11 25.68
N LEU A 82 -16.61 10.08 24.98
CA LEU A 82 -17.79 9.29 25.35
C LEU A 82 -17.66 8.56 26.69
N ARG A 83 -16.44 8.33 27.19
CA ARG A 83 -16.22 7.81 28.56
C ARG A 83 -16.66 8.76 29.67
N ARG A 84 -16.75 10.07 29.39
CA ARG A 84 -17.12 11.10 30.39
C ARG A 84 -18.63 11.28 30.53
N TYR A 85 -19.40 10.76 29.59
CA TYR A 85 -20.86 10.88 29.61
C TYR A 85 -21.50 9.70 30.35
N PRO A 86 -22.72 9.87 30.89
CA PRO A 86 -23.46 8.78 31.52
C PRO A 86 -23.71 7.62 30.55
N LYS A 87 -23.79 6.40 31.08
CA LYS A 87 -24.03 5.19 30.29
C LYS A 87 -25.50 5.06 29.89
N THR A 88 -25.98 5.96 29.04
CA THR A 88 -27.28 5.80 28.38
C THR A 88 -27.18 4.75 27.27
N GLU A 89 -28.31 4.15 26.88
CA GLU A 89 -28.32 3.16 25.80
C GLU A 89 -27.82 3.77 24.47
N GLU A 90 -28.15 5.02 24.20
CA GLU A 90 -27.68 5.76 23.03
C GLU A 90 -26.14 5.90 23.00
N ILE A 91 -25.54 6.30 24.13
CA ILE A 91 -24.08 6.45 24.25
C ILE A 91 -23.41 5.09 24.15
N MET A 92 -24.01 4.04 24.72
CA MET A 92 -23.51 2.67 24.62
C MET A 92 -23.56 2.17 23.17
N ALA A 93 -24.65 2.42 22.44
CA ALA A 93 -24.78 2.10 21.02
C ALA A 93 -23.74 2.82 20.16
N GLN A 94 -23.54 4.12 20.39
CA GLN A 94 -22.52 4.90 19.69
C GLN A 94 -21.10 4.37 19.96
N ARG A 95 -20.81 3.98 21.20
CA ARG A 95 -19.53 3.38 21.57
C ARG A 95 -19.30 2.04 20.86
N ARG A 96 -20.33 1.18 20.79
CA ARG A 96 -20.24 -0.10 20.06
C ARG A 96 -19.96 0.12 18.58
N GLY A 97 -20.66 1.07 17.94
CA GLY A 97 -20.44 1.42 16.53
C GLY A 97 -19.01 1.90 16.27
N LEU A 98 -18.51 2.82 17.10
CA LEU A 98 -17.12 3.32 16.99
C LEU A 98 -16.07 2.23 17.25
N GLN A 99 -16.35 1.28 18.15
CA GLN A 99 -15.45 0.15 18.39
C GLN A 99 -15.41 -0.82 17.20
N ALA A 100 -16.57 -1.12 16.60
CA ALA A 100 -16.65 -1.94 15.40
C ALA A 100 -15.86 -1.30 14.25
N GLU A 101 -16.07 0.00 14.01
CA GLU A 101 -15.32 0.75 13.00
C GLU A 101 -13.81 0.75 13.28
N LYS A 102 -13.40 0.90 14.54
CA LYS A 102 -11.99 0.83 14.94
C LYS A 102 -11.38 -0.53 14.59
N MET A 103 -12.07 -1.62 14.91
CA MET A 103 -11.58 -2.98 14.63
C MET A 103 -11.43 -3.21 13.12
N ASP A 104 -12.40 -2.75 12.33
CA ASP A 104 -12.38 -2.89 10.88
C ASP A 104 -11.20 -2.15 10.23
N LEU A 105 -10.88 -0.94 10.74
CA LEU A 105 -9.71 -0.18 10.29
C LEU A 105 -8.38 -0.83 10.70
N ILE A 106 -8.29 -1.37 11.92
CA ILE A 106 -7.09 -2.10 12.38
C ILE A 106 -6.87 -3.34 11.53
N TRP A 107 -7.92 -4.12 11.26
CA TRP A 107 -7.82 -5.33 10.45
C TRP A 107 -7.32 -5.02 9.02
N LYS A 108 -7.79 -3.92 8.42
CA LYS A 108 -7.28 -3.43 7.12
C LYS A 108 -5.80 -3.09 7.19
N GLU A 109 -5.34 -2.46 8.27
CA GLU A 109 -3.92 -2.14 8.47
C GLU A 109 -3.09 -3.42 8.70
N GLU A 110 -3.55 -4.34 9.54
CA GLU A 110 -2.87 -5.62 9.82
C GLU A 110 -2.70 -6.48 8.56
N ASN A 111 -3.75 -6.63 7.75
CA ASN A 111 -3.66 -7.33 6.47
C ASN A 111 -2.60 -6.72 5.55
N LYS A 112 -2.50 -5.40 5.52
CA LYS A 112 -1.46 -4.69 4.76
C LYS A 112 -0.07 -4.98 5.30
N TRP A 113 0.12 -4.93 6.62
CA TRP A 113 1.41 -5.25 7.24
C TRP A 113 1.82 -6.71 6.99
N SER A 114 0.88 -7.65 7.05
CA SER A 114 1.09 -9.06 6.73
C SER A 114 1.51 -9.26 5.26
N GLN A 115 0.86 -8.57 4.32
CA GLN A 115 1.27 -8.65 2.91
C GLN A 115 2.68 -8.10 2.67
N ARG A 116 3.01 -6.97 3.31
CA ARG A 116 4.35 -6.38 3.21
C ARG A 116 5.40 -7.33 3.78
N SER A 117 5.17 -7.94 4.94
CA SER A 117 6.12 -8.88 5.53
C SER A 117 6.31 -10.14 4.68
N ILE A 118 5.27 -10.63 4.02
CA ILE A 118 5.39 -11.75 3.04
C ILE A 118 6.27 -11.35 1.87
N ILE A 119 6.04 -10.16 1.29
CA ILE A 119 6.85 -9.67 0.18
C ILE A 119 8.32 -9.52 0.62
N ASP A 120 8.55 -8.89 1.76
CA ASP A 120 9.89 -8.69 2.31
C ASP A 120 10.59 -10.04 2.54
N TRP A 121 9.87 -11.03 3.07
CA TRP A 121 10.39 -12.39 3.27
C TRP A 121 10.77 -13.09 1.96
N ILE A 122 9.92 -13.00 0.93
CA ILE A 122 10.21 -13.56 -0.40
C ILE A 122 11.46 -12.90 -0.99
N GLN A 123 11.57 -11.57 -0.88
CA GLN A 123 12.72 -10.84 -1.39
C GLN A 123 14.02 -11.21 -0.65
N GLU A 124 13.96 -11.42 0.65
CA GLU A 124 15.12 -11.88 1.44
C GLU A 124 15.53 -13.31 1.04
N GLY A 125 14.55 -14.17 0.74
CA GLY A 125 14.75 -15.50 0.16
C GLY A 125 15.44 -15.47 -1.22
N ASP A 126 14.99 -14.61 -2.12
CA ASP A 126 15.61 -14.45 -3.44
C ASP A 126 17.06 -13.96 -3.35
N LYS A 127 17.34 -13.02 -2.43
CA LYS A 127 18.71 -12.53 -2.18
C LYS A 127 19.64 -13.63 -1.65
N SER A 128 19.12 -14.50 -0.77
CA SER A 128 19.90 -15.62 -0.25
C SER A 128 20.13 -16.69 -1.33
N THR A 129 19.19 -16.90 -2.24
CA THR A 129 19.35 -17.83 -3.37
C THR A 129 20.46 -17.38 -4.35
N LYS A 130 20.59 -16.07 -4.62
CA LYS A 130 21.74 -15.53 -5.39
C LYS A 130 23.10 -15.83 -4.75
N PHE A 131 23.18 -15.73 -3.42
CA PHE A 131 24.41 -16.04 -2.68
C PHE A 131 24.80 -17.52 -2.81
N PHE A 132 23.81 -18.42 -2.84
CA PHE A 132 24.07 -19.86 -3.01
C PHE A 132 24.42 -20.23 -4.45
N HIS A 133 23.87 -19.55 -5.46
CA HIS A 133 24.23 -19.77 -6.86
C HIS A 133 25.57 -19.12 -7.27
N ALA A 134 26.00 -18.06 -6.60
CA ALA A 134 27.30 -17.42 -6.85
C ALA A 134 28.50 -18.19 -6.26
N LYS A 135 28.26 -19.23 -5.44
CA LYS A 135 29.29 -20.06 -4.81
C LYS A 135 29.45 -21.44 -5.48
N ALA A 136 28.75 -21.68 -6.58
CA ALA A 136 28.80 -22.94 -7.35
C ALA A 136 29.79 -22.85 -8.52
#